data_AF-A0A6C0KXY3-F1
#
_entry.id   AF-A0A6C0KXY3-F1
#
_cell.length_a   1.000
_cell.length_b   1.000
_cell.length_c   1.000
_cell.angle_alpha   90.00
_cell.angle_beta   90.00
_cell.angle_gamma   90.00
#
_symmetry.space_group_name_H-M   'P 1'
#
loop_
_entity.id
_entity.type
_entity.pdbx_description
1 polymer ?
#
loop_
_entity_poly.entity_id
_entity_poly.type
_entity_poly.pdbx_seq_one_letter_code
_entity_poly.pdbx_strand_id
1 'polypeptide(L)'
;MTSMVPVEMALYLGLILVGLWVTYRVYVSYVVGKEGFAGSGNYRLVMYYADWCGHCKTAKPEFAKLGSTKTIGGSVVDIVMINPETNPVKGLDVRGYPTIHLYGPKGQLVSEYGGQRTESAFVDFLQKNVE
;
A
#
# COMPACT_ATOMS: atom_id res chain seq x y z
N MET A 1 -30.43 -35.76 21.66
CA MET A 1 -29.48 -35.44 20.57
C MET A 1 -30.26 -34.74 19.47
N THR A 2 -30.37 -33.42 19.53
CA THR A 2 -31.11 -32.62 18.55
C THR A 2 -30.29 -32.54 17.27
N SER A 3 -30.77 -33.17 16.21
CA SER A 3 -30.19 -33.09 14.87
C SER A 3 -30.36 -31.66 14.34
N MET A 4 -29.28 -30.90 14.29
CA MET A 4 -29.27 -29.60 13.60
C MET A 4 -29.70 -29.80 12.15
N VAL A 5 -30.70 -29.02 11.74
CA VAL A 5 -31.30 -29.08 10.41
C VAL A 5 -30.30 -28.47 9.41
N PRO A 6 -30.11 -29.02 8.20
CA PRO A 6 -29.11 -28.53 7.23
C PRO A 6 -29.19 -27.03 6.92
N VAL A 7 -30.36 -26.41 7.10
CA VAL A 7 -30.58 -24.96 6.91
C VAL A 7 -29.91 -24.13 8.03
N GLU A 8 -29.88 -24.65 9.26
CA GLU A 8 -29.28 -23.99 10.42
C GLU A 8 -27.74 -23.97 10.31
N MET A 9 -27.16 -25.04 9.78
CA MET A 9 -25.73 -25.13 9.46
C MET A 9 -25.32 -24.15 8.36
N ALA A 10 -26.16 -23.98 7.33
CA ALA A 10 -25.91 -23.02 6.26
C ALA A 10 -25.95 -21.56 6.75
N LEU A 11 -26.88 -21.23 7.65
CA LEU A 11 -26.93 -19.91 8.29
C LEU A 11 -25.70 -19.65 9.16
N TYR A 12 -25.25 -20.64 9.93
CA TYR A 12 -24.03 -20.52 10.74
C TYR A 12 -22.79 -20.30 9.89
N LEU A 13 -22.62 -21.07 8.81
CA LEU A 13 -21.50 -20.89 7.88
C LEU A 13 -21.56 -19.53 7.17
N GLY A 14 -22.76 -19.08 6.79
CA GLY A 14 -22.96 -17.74 6.22
C GLY A 14 -22.54 -16.63 7.19
N LEU A 15 -22.94 -16.71 8.46
CA LEU A 15 -22.55 -15.75 9.49
C LEU A 15 -21.05 -15.79 9.79
N ILE A 16 -20.43 -16.98 9.77
CA ILE A 16 -18.97 -17.11 9.92
C ILE A 16 -18.25 -16.47 8.73
N LEU A 17 -18.69 -16.71 7.50
CA LEU A 17 -18.06 -16.12 6.31
C LEU A 17 -18.23 -14.59 6.26
N VAL A 18 -19.41 -14.08 6.64
CA VAL A 18 -19.63 -12.63 6.77
C VAL A 18 -18.78 -12.06 7.90
N GLY A 19 -18.70 -12.74 9.05
CA GLY A 19 -17.85 -12.37 10.17
C GLY A 19 -16.37 -12.36 9.79
N LEU A 20 -15.88 -13.38 9.09
CA LEU A 20 -14.52 -13.45 8.56
C LEU A 20 -14.27 -12.38 7.51
N TRP A 21 -15.23 -12.09 6.63
CA TRP A 21 -15.10 -11.03 5.63
C TRP A 21 -15.07 -9.64 6.27
N VAL A 22 -15.95 -9.37 7.25
CA VAL A 22 -15.99 -8.11 7.99
C VAL A 22 -14.72 -7.95 8.82
N THR A 23 -14.31 -8.97 9.58
CA THR A 23 -13.07 -8.92 10.36
C THR A 23 -11.84 -8.81 9.47
N TYR A 24 -11.80 -9.47 8.32
CA TYR A 24 -10.74 -9.32 7.32
C TYR A 24 -10.72 -7.90 6.73
N ARG A 25 -11.88 -7.34 6.35
CA ARG A 25 -12.01 -5.96 5.86
C ARG A 25 -11.59 -4.95 6.92
N VAL A 26 -12.00 -5.15 8.17
CA VAL A 26 -11.62 -4.31 9.32
C VAL A 26 -10.13 -4.46 9.61
N TYR A 27 -9.58 -5.66 9.58
CA TYR A 27 -8.15 -5.93 9.75
C TYR A 27 -7.32 -5.24 8.67
N VAL A 28 -7.68 -5.42 7.40
CA VAL A 28 -7.02 -4.74 6.27
C VAL A 28 -7.16 -3.22 6.41
N SER A 29 -8.34 -2.71 6.80
CA SER A 29 -8.53 -1.27 7.02
C SER A 29 -7.79 -0.75 8.26
N TYR A 30 -7.53 -1.58 9.27
CA TYR A 30 -6.76 -1.22 10.45
C TYR A 30 -5.26 -1.18 10.13
N VAL A 31 -4.76 -2.19 9.39
CA VAL A 31 -3.36 -2.26 8.93
C VAL A 31 -3.05 -1.20 7.87
N VAL A 32 -4.01 -0.86 7.00
CA VAL A 32 -3.82 0.12 5.91
C VAL A 32 -4.28 1.53 6.27
N GLY A 33 -5.27 1.68 7.15
CA GLY A 33 -6.09 2.90 7.22
C GLY A 33 -5.99 3.75 8.48
N LYS A 34 -5.29 3.35 9.55
CA LYS A 34 -5.33 4.15 10.80
C LYS A 34 -4.14 5.04 11.14
N GLU A 35 -3.00 4.88 10.48
CA GLU A 35 -1.88 5.80 10.68
C GLU A 35 -1.22 5.97 9.32
N GLY A 36 -0.97 7.20 8.88
CA GLY A 36 -0.10 7.41 7.72
C GLY A 36 1.25 6.77 8.02
N PHE A 37 1.50 5.58 7.48
CA PHE A 37 2.83 4.97 7.45
C PHE A 37 3.57 4.87 8.81
N ALA A 38 2.89 4.98 9.95
CA ALA A 38 3.55 4.91 11.25
C ALA A 38 3.70 3.44 11.66
N GLY A 39 4.96 2.97 11.81
CA GLY A 39 5.21 1.79 12.64
C GLY A 39 5.52 0.45 11.96
N SER A 40 5.98 0.39 10.69
CA SER A 40 6.58 -0.86 10.18
C SER A 40 8.05 -1.01 10.55
N GLY A 41 8.71 0.07 11.01
CA GLY A 41 10.17 0.08 11.22
C GLY A 41 10.98 0.15 9.92
N ASN A 42 10.31 0.10 8.76
CA ASN A 42 10.91 0.12 7.44
C ASN A 42 10.67 1.45 6.73
N TYR A 43 11.56 1.79 5.79
CA TYR A 43 11.26 2.83 4.81
C TYR A 43 10.14 2.36 3.89
N ARG A 44 9.42 3.30 3.26
CA ARG A 44 8.39 2.95 2.28
C ARG A 44 8.37 3.89 1.11
N LEU A 45 8.44 3.32 -0.09
CA LEU A 45 8.27 4.05 -1.33
C LEU A 45 6.84 3.87 -1.81
N VAL A 46 6.08 4.97 -1.82
CA VAL A 46 4.64 4.96 -2.09
C VAL A 46 4.37 5.72 -3.37
N MET A 47 3.78 5.05 -4.35
CA MET A 47 3.28 5.65 -5.58
C MET A 47 1.77 5.86 -5.49
N TYR A 48 1.34 7.11 -5.50
CA TYR A 48 -0.04 7.51 -5.69
C TYR A 48 -0.35 7.60 -7.18
N TYR A 49 -1.35 6.86 -7.62
CA TYR A 49 -1.73 6.76 -9.03
C TYR A 49 -3.24 6.86 -9.23
N ALA A 50 -3.65 7.12 -10.48
CA ALA A 50 -5.03 7.03 -10.91
C ALA A 50 -5.11 6.20 -12.20
N ASP A 51 -6.21 5.45 -12.39
CA ASP A 51 -6.35 4.50 -13.50
C ASP A 51 -6.52 5.17 -14.87
N TRP A 52 -7.04 6.40 -14.88
CA TRP A 52 -7.19 7.21 -16.09
C TRP A 52 -5.89 7.94 -16.49
N CYS A 53 -4.88 8.01 -15.61
CA CYS A 53 -3.67 8.79 -15.87
C CYS A 53 -2.72 8.08 -16.85
N GLY A 54 -2.49 8.68 -18.02
CA GLY A 54 -1.56 8.18 -19.04
C GLY A 54 -0.13 8.02 -18.54
N HIS A 55 0.37 8.96 -17.72
CA HIS A 55 1.71 8.89 -17.12
C HIS A 55 1.85 7.76 -16.09
N CYS A 56 0.76 7.39 -15.41
CA CYS A 56 0.77 6.25 -14.49
C CYS A 56 0.89 4.92 -15.25
N LYS A 57 0.30 4.80 -16.44
CA LYS A 57 0.34 3.56 -17.22
C LYS A 57 1.77 3.14 -17.59
N THR A 58 2.66 4.10 -17.81
CA THR A 58 4.08 3.82 -18.10
C THR A 58 4.92 3.67 -16.83
N ALA A 59 4.62 4.42 -15.77
CA ALA A 59 5.36 4.35 -14.51
C ALA A 59 5.07 3.10 -13.68
N LYS A 60 3.81 2.64 -13.65
CA LYS A 60 3.39 1.46 -12.87
C LYS A 60 4.19 0.19 -13.17
N PRO A 61 4.43 -0.22 -14.44
CA PRO A 61 5.21 -1.42 -14.71
C PRO A 61 6.67 -1.28 -14.25
N GLU A 62 7.28 -0.11 -14.44
CA GLU A 62 8.66 0.15 -13.96
C GLU A 62 8.75 0.16 -12.44
N PHE A 63 7.73 0.72 -11.77
CA PHE A 63 7.63 0.71 -10.31
C PHE A 63 7.40 -0.70 -9.77
N ALA A 64 6.59 -1.52 -10.45
CA ALA A 64 6.32 -2.90 -10.07
C ALA A 64 7.56 -3.81 -10.18
N LYS A 65 8.54 -3.50 -11.04
CA LYS A 65 9.81 -4.23 -11.13
C LYS A 65 10.64 -4.15 -9.85
N LEU A 66 10.42 -3.14 -9.01
CA LEU A 66 11.07 -3.04 -7.70
C LEU A 66 10.66 -4.17 -6.75
N GLY A 67 9.57 -4.89 -7.03
CA GLY A 67 9.01 -5.92 -6.17
C GLY A 67 8.20 -5.31 -5.03
N SER A 68 7.78 -6.15 -4.08
CA SER A 68 7.01 -5.72 -2.91
C SER A 68 7.90 -5.10 -1.82
N THR A 69 9.16 -5.53 -1.75
CA THR A 69 10.16 -5.07 -0.78
C THR A 69 11.53 -5.03 -1.43
N LYS A 70 12.39 -4.10 -0.97
CA LYS A 70 13.77 -3.97 -1.44
C LYS A 70 14.69 -3.63 -0.27
N THR A 71 15.87 -4.23 -0.22
CA THR A 71 16.87 -3.94 0.81
C THR A 71 17.89 -2.95 0.26
N ILE A 72 18.08 -1.82 0.94
CA ILE A 72 18.99 -0.73 0.55
C ILE A 72 19.76 -0.34 1.81
N GLY A 73 21.10 -0.38 1.78
CA GLY A 73 21.94 0.03 2.92
C GLY A 73 21.77 -0.82 4.19
N GLY A 74 21.09 -1.97 4.12
CA GLY A 74 20.72 -2.78 5.30
C GLY A 74 19.33 -2.46 5.85
N SER A 75 18.70 -1.39 5.37
CA SER A 75 17.32 -1.02 5.64
C SER A 75 16.36 -1.69 4.64
N VAL A 76 15.21 -2.16 5.12
CA VAL A 76 14.13 -2.67 4.26
C VAL A 76 13.26 -1.51 3.80
N VAL A 77 12.89 -1.52 2.53
CA VAL A 77 11.99 -0.56 1.89
C VAL A 77 10.76 -1.31 1.39
N ASP A 78 9.58 -1.00 1.92
CA ASP A 78 8.31 -1.53 1.40
C ASP A 78 7.89 -0.70 0.17
N ILE A 79 7.52 -1.36 -0.92
CA ILE A 79 7.10 -0.72 -2.16
C ILE A 79 5.58 -0.82 -2.27
N VAL A 80 4.90 0.34 -2.31
CA VAL A 80 3.45 0.41 -2.20
C VAL A 80 2.87 1.26 -3.32
N MET A 81 1.77 0.81 -3.91
CA MET A 81 0.98 1.58 -4.87
C MET A 81 -0.42 1.80 -4.33
N ILE A 82 -0.87 3.06 -4.29
CA ILE A 82 -2.17 3.44 -3.75
C ILE A 82 -2.93 4.22 -4.83
N ASN A 83 -4.19 3.85 -5.06
CA ASN A 83 -5.13 4.69 -5.81
C ASN A 83 -5.99 5.47 -4.80
N PRO A 84 -5.76 6.79 -4.61
CA PRO A 84 -6.51 7.60 -3.65
C PRO A 84 -8.00 7.73 -3.98
N GLU A 85 -8.41 7.56 -5.24
CA GLU A 85 -9.82 7.64 -5.65
C GLU A 85 -10.63 6.45 -5.13
N THR A 86 -10.00 5.28 -5.03
CA THR A 86 -10.63 4.06 -4.51
C THR A 86 -10.33 3.83 -3.03
N ASN A 87 -9.19 4.33 -2.55
CA ASN A 87 -8.72 4.19 -1.18
C ASN A 87 -8.24 5.56 -0.65
N PRO A 88 -9.15 6.43 -0.21
CA PRO A 88 -8.80 7.78 0.22
C PRO A 88 -7.91 7.75 1.46
N VAL A 89 -6.78 8.44 1.38
CA VAL A 89 -5.82 8.59 2.48
C VAL A 89 -6.09 9.94 3.17
N LYS A 90 -6.47 9.91 4.45
CA LYS A 90 -6.75 11.15 5.20
C LYS A 90 -5.48 12.01 5.32
N GLY A 91 -5.63 13.31 5.07
CA GLY A 91 -4.54 14.28 5.22
C GLY A 91 -3.50 14.25 4.11
N LEU A 92 -3.70 13.46 3.06
CA LEU A 92 -2.84 13.43 1.88
C LEU A 92 -3.47 14.25 0.75
N ASP A 93 -2.83 15.37 0.40
CA ASP A 93 -3.21 16.20 -0.74
C ASP A 93 -2.38 15.80 -1.98
N VAL A 94 -2.88 14.84 -2.75
CA VAL A 94 -2.26 14.44 -4.03
C VAL A 94 -2.73 15.39 -5.12
N ARG A 95 -1.86 16.35 -5.49
CA ARG A 95 -2.18 17.40 -6.48
C ARG A 95 -2.05 16.94 -7.94
N GLY A 96 -1.42 15.80 -8.18
CA GLY A 96 -1.18 15.28 -9.52
C GLY A 96 -0.80 13.82 -9.51
N TYR A 97 -0.84 13.18 -10.68
CA TYR A 97 -0.53 11.76 -10.82
C TYR A 97 0.51 11.53 -11.93
N PRO A 98 1.47 10.59 -11.74
CA PRO A 98 1.79 9.93 -10.47
C PRO A 98 2.56 10.86 -9.53
N THR A 99 2.29 10.73 -8.22
CA THR A 99 3.10 11.31 -7.15
C THR A 99 3.76 10.17 -6.39
N ILE A 100 5.07 10.27 -6.14
CA ILE A 100 5.83 9.21 -5.47
C ILE A 100 6.53 9.80 -4.26
N HIS A 101 6.28 9.24 -3.08
CA HIS A 101 6.83 9.71 -1.81
C HIS A 101 7.63 8.60 -1.14
N LEU A 102 8.75 8.99 -0.53
CA LEU A 102 9.50 8.14 0.40
C LEU A 102 9.14 8.53 1.83
N TYR A 103 8.65 7.57 2.58
CA TYR A 103 8.40 7.69 4.01
C TYR A 103 9.47 6.95 4.80
N GLY A 104 9.86 7.54 5.92
CA GLY A 104 10.81 6.93 6.84
C GLY A 104 10.14 5.91 7.77
N PRO A 105 10.94 5.19 8.58
CA PRO A 105 10.46 4.19 9.54
C PRO A 105 9.39 4.69 10.52
N LYS A 106 9.41 5.99 10.86
CA LYS A 106 8.45 6.62 11.79
C LYS A 106 7.22 7.21 11.07
N GLY A 107 7.10 7.00 9.76
CA GLY A 107 5.97 7.49 8.95
C GLY A 107 6.10 8.95 8.49
N GLN A 108 7.22 9.61 8.79
CA GLN A 108 7.49 10.97 8.30
C GLN A 108 7.82 10.95 6.81
N LEU A 109 7.37 11.97 6.06
CA LEU A 109 7.80 12.16 4.68
C LEU A 109 9.28 12.55 4.67
N VAL A 110 10.10 11.72 4.02
CA VAL A 110 11.55 11.94 3.88
C VAL A 110 11.81 12.76 2.63
N SER A 111 11.23 12.35 1.49
CA SER A 111 11.50 12.99 0.21
C SER A 111 10.38 12.71 -0.80
N GLU A 112 10.14 13.67 -1.70
CA GLU A 112 9.28 13.50 -2.86
C GLU A 112 10.12 13.18 -4.10
N TYR A 113 9.68 12.20 -4.87
CA TYR A 113 10.39 11.74 -6.07
C TYR A 113 9.87 12.45 -7.32
N GLY A 114 10.74 13.28 -7.91
CA GLY A 114 10.49 13.97 -9.19
C GLY A 114 11.33 13.47 -10.37
N GLY A 115 11.97 12.31 -10.25
CA GLY A 115 12.92 11.78 -11.25
C GLY A 115 12.29 11.01 -12.41
N GLN A 116 13.14 10.34 -13.19
CA GLN A 116 12.69 9.49 -14.30
C GLN A 116 11.88 8.28 -13.81
N ARG A 117 10.87 7.86 -14.57
CA ARG A 117 9.96 6.77 -14.15
C ARG A 117 10.48 5.40 -14.60
N THR A 118 11.74 5.11 -14.34
CA THR A 118 12.41 3.84 -14.67
C THR A 118 12.83 3.13 -13.39
N GLU A 119 12.91 1.80 -13.43
CA GLU A 119 13.34 1.02 -12.27
C GLU A 119 14.68 1.52 -11.71
N SER A 120 15.69 1.70 -12.57
CA SER A 120 17.03 2.15 -12.16
C SER A 120 17.01 3.48 -11.42
N ALA A 121 16.25 4.45 -11.91
CA ALA A 121 16.16 5.77 -11.29
C ALA A 121 15.48 5.71 -9.91
N PHE A 122 14.52 4.82 -9.72
CA PHE A 122 13.95 4.57 -8.39
C PHE A 122 14.97 3.93 -7.45
N VAL A 123 15.78 2.97 -7.91
CA VAL A 123 16.85 2.38 -7.09
C VAL A 123 17.88 3.42 -6.67
N ASP A 124 18.35 4.23 -7.62
CA ASP A 124 19.33 5.28 -7.36
C ASP A 124 18.80 6.31 -6.35
N PHE A 125 17.51 6.62 -6.42
CA PHE A 125 16.86 7.49 -5.46
C PHE A 125 16.81 6.86 -4.06
N LEU A 126 16.44 5.58 -3.96
CA LEU A 126 16.44 4.89 -2.67
C LEU A 126 17.85 4.83 -2.07
N GLN A 127 18.87 4.52 -2.87
CA GLN A 127 20.27 4.50 -2.42
C GLN A 127 20.75 5.86 -1.86
N LYS A 128 20.18 6.97 -2.33
CA LYS A 128 20.55 8.33 -1.87
C LYS A 128 19.81 8.78 -0.62
N ASN A 129 18.62 8.23 -0.36
CA ASN A 129 17.70 8.74 0.67
C ASN A 129 17.40 7.73 1.78
N VAL A 130 17.83 6.48 1.64
CA VAL A 130 17.72 5.44 2.66
C VAL A 130 19.07 5.30 3.35
N GLU A 131 19.07 5.56 4.66
CA GLU A 131 20.22 5.40 5.56
C GLU A 131 20.37 3.96 6.07
#